data_AF-A0A8T6FGL5-F1
#
_entry.id   AF-A0A8T6FGL5-F1
#
_cell.length_a   1.000
_cell.length_b   1.000
_cell.length_c   1.000
_cell.angle_alpha   90.00
_cell.angle_beta   90.00
_cell.angle_gamma   90.00
#
_symmetry.space_group_name_H-M   'P 1'
#
loop_
_entity.id
_entity.type
_entity.pdbx_description
1 polymer ?
#
loop_
_entity_poly.entity_id
_entity_poly.type
_entity_poly.pdbx_seq_one_letter_code
_entity_poly.pdbx_strand_id
1 'polypeptide(L)'
;MYSRQRQGLQVPYTTPYRSVYAIVIGLENYRRRSLTGVDFALADAHAFADTLREIHDDLAPDDVRVEVIANADASLTALQDAFGYAAFALGPDDLFVLYYAGHGYHTAAGNRLTAYDTNPQNLTKTTLDLSKDALEPLADGKCRRALLFVDACAEHVQEFAHARDVVGDLNPDELRAFLHSGWYLATFLACSPGEKSYSLPSLGHGVWTHHLLQALRGETSEPLVEGDWLTDAGLRDWLRLVVPRYLTRKTTIQGKQTPQAIVSSSNTFAIRYLKPPQQPQHNTLSPIGLQVTDAYLESTQSGEIRRLPGFQRGFHTTPADLNESAYRWVCRLLADTVADDVQEVYSTSKQVLNVRRRDTESEANPEGGSVDTPVFRYTVEPSQNPDDPAEYVLVRRLKLREHWATLRDVIDEIFGDAFDHLIVEFRAPNLDFDELVDRLEDIQSATTGSTLEDDERSERVYFGLPAGPTLVFDLGASRLDITIAGARSSNLLERYHSIGLGLPSGGHPMLQSMTSIPPDAQDPEPARLPAKASPKAKRKRARRR
;
A
#
# COMPACT_ATOMS: atom_id res chain seq x y z
N MET A 1 -48.98 -11.94 16.79
CA MET A 1 -48.02 -12.82 16.10
C MET A 1 -48.22 -12.67 14.60
N TYR A 2 -47.44 -11.81 13.95
CA TYR A 2 -47.20 -11.88 12.50
C TYR A 2 -45.73 -11.52 12.29
N SER A 3 -44.93 -12.59 12.18
CA SER A 3 -43.55 -12.52 11.71
C SER A 3 -43.60 -12.14 10.22
N ARG A 4 -43.12 -10.94 9.87
CA ARG A 4 -42.72 -10.64 8.50
C ARG A 4 -41.28 -11.12 8.36
N GLN A 5 -41.11 -12.26 7.70
CA GLN A 5 -39.83 -12.66 7.12
C GLN A 5 -39.37 -11.52 6.20
N ARG A 6 -38.29 -10.84 6.57
CA ARG A 6 -37.50 -10.05 5.63
C ARG A 6 -36.75 -11.07 4.77
N GLN A 7 -37.25 -11.33 3.56
CA GLN A 7 -36.42 -11.91 2.51
C GLN A 7 -35.27 -10.93 2.29
N GLY A 8 -34.05 -11.34 2.64
CA GLY A 8 -32.85 -10.60 2.29
C GLY A 8 -32.77 -10.50 0.78
N LEU A 9 -32.85 -9.28 0.26
CA LEU A 9 -32.59 -9.00 -1.14
C LEU A 9 -31.11 -9.34 -1.37
N GLN A 10 -30.82 -10.45 -2.05
CA GLN A 10 -29.48 -10.68 -2.61
C GLN A 10 -29.27 -9.62 -3.70
N VAL A 11 -28.54 -8.56 -3.36
CA VAL A 11 -28.06 -7.59 -4.35
C VAL A 11 -26.95 -8.29 -5.13
N PRO A 12 -27.03 -8.43 -6.46
CA PRO A 12 -25.98 -9.08 -7.23
C PRO A 12 -24.66 -8.29 -7.11
N TYR A 13 -23.57 -9.00 -6.79
CA TYR A 13 -22.20 -8.49 -6.71
C TYR A 13 -21.60 -8.28 -8.11
N THR A 14 -22.24 -7.43 -8.91
CA THR A 14 -21.82 -7.16 -10.29
C THR A 14 -21.63 -5.67 -10.52
N THR A 15 -20.70 -5.32 -11.39
CA THR A 15 -20.50 -3.96 -11.91
C THR A 15 -21.86 -3.37 -12.35
N PRO A 16 -22.18 -2.12 -11.98
CA PRO A 16 -23.52 -1.57 -12.22
C PRO A 16 -23.79 -1.25 -13.71
N TYR A 17 -22.79 -1.39 -14.58
CA TYR A 17 -22.80 -1.07 -16.01
C TYR A 17 -22.49 -2.29 -16.87
N ARG A 18 -22.93 -2.24 -18.13
CA ARG A 18 -22.76 -3.32 -19.10
C ARG A 18 -21.42 -3.23 -19.84
N SER A 19 -21.00 -2.02 -20.20
CA SER A 19 -19.76 -1.76 -20.92
C SER A 19 -19.12 -0.45 -20.46
N VAL A 20 -17.83 -0.30 -20.75
CA VAL A 20 -17.02 0.88 -20.43
C VAL A 20 -16.48 1.46 -21.73
N TYR A 21 -16.74 2.74 -21.97
CA TYR A 21 -16.08 3.54 -23.01
C TYR A 21 -15.22 4.61 -22.34
N ALA A 22 -13.91 4.52 -22.51
CA ALA A 22 -12.97 5.49 -21.98
C ALA A 22 -12.26 6.27 -23.08
N ILE A 23 -12.22 7.59 -22.95
CA ILE A 23 -11.31 8.48 -23.68
C ILE A 23 -10.21 8.90 -22.70
N VAL A 24 -8.96 8.56 -23.01
CA VAL A 24 -7.81 8.80 -22.14
C VAL A 24 -6.83 9.69 -22.89
N ILE A 25 -6.67 10.93 -22.42
CA ILE A 25 -5.91 11.99 -23.10
C ILE A 25 -4.67 12.33 -22.30
N GLY A 26 -3.50 12.25 -22.93
CA GLY A 26 -2.21 12.64 -22.34
C GLY A 26 -1.48 13.66 -23.22
N LEU A 27 -1.31 14.88 -22.71
CA LEU A 27 -0.62 15.98 -23.40
C LEU A 27 0.65 16.39 -22.65
N GLU A 28 1.72 15.67 -22.92
CA GLU A 28 3.05 15.99 -22.39
C GLU A 28 3.75 17.04 -23.26
N ASN A 29 3.56 16.97 -24.58
CA ASN A 29 4.19 17.85 -25.55
C ASN A 29 3.14 18.57 -26.39
N TYR A 30 3.37 19.86 -26.67
CA TYR A 30 2.51 20.68 -27.52
C TYR A 30 3.20 21.04 -28.84
N ARG A 31 2.42 21.21 -29.91
CA ARG A 31 2.93 21.65 -31.23
C ARG A 31 3.69 22.96 -31.14
N ARG A 32 3.20 23.88 -30.31
CA ARG A 32 3.82 25.20 -30.09
C ARG A 32 4.68 25.16 -28.83
N ARG A 33 5.98 25.36 -29.00
CA ARG A 33 6.97 25.40 -27.90
C ARG A 33 6.75 26.53 -26.89
N SER A 34 5.86 27.47 -27.18
CA SER A 34 5.44 28.51 -26.23
C SER A 34 4.60 27.94 -25.09
N LEU A 35 3.94 26.79 -25.27
CA LEU A 35 3.31 26.06 -24.17
C LEU A 35 4.34 25.11 -23.58
N THR A 36 4.58 25.24 -22.27
CA THR A 36 5.45 24.33 -21.53
C THR A 36 4.86 22.92 -21.55
N GLY A 37 5.73 21.91 -21.64
CA GLY A 37 5.32 20.52 -21.51
C GLY A 37 4.76 20.21 -20.12
N VAL A 38 4.01 19.11 -20.02
CA VAL A 38 3.44 18.60 -18.76
C VAL A 38 4.08 17.26 -18.46
N ASP A 39 5.15 17.29 -17.65
CA ASP A 39 5.93 16.11 -17.32
C ASP A 39 5.04 14.96 -16.82
N PHE A 40 5.29 13.77 -17.37
CA PHE A 40 4.59 12.51 -17.05
C PHE A 40 3.13 12.41 -17.51
N ALA A 41 2.56 13.41 -18.17
CA ALA A 41 1.18 13.32 -18.67
C ALA A 41 0.96 12.13 -19.62
N LEU A 42 1.98 11.74 -20.38
CA LEU A 42 1.91 10.56 -21.24
C LEU A 42 1.95 9.25 -20.42
N ALA A 43 2.87 9.16 -19.45
CA ALA A 43 2.98 8.01 -18.56
C ALA A 43 1.71 7.80 -17.74
N ASP A 44 1.14 8.89 -17.25
CA ASP A 44 -0.11 8.95 -16.50
C ASP A 44 -1.30 8.45 -17.34
N ALA A 45 -1.44 8.93 -18.59
CA ALA A 45 -2.48 8.47 -19.51
C ALA A 45 -2.37 6.96 -19.81
N HIS A 46 -1.16 6.46 -20.10
CA HIS A 46 -0.97 5.03 -20.34
C HIS A 46 -1.28 4.19 -19.10
N ALA A 47 -0.75 4.57 -17.94
CA ALA A 47 -0.99 3.85 -16.71
C ALA A 47 -2.47 3.85 -16.32
N PHE A 48 -3.20 4.95 -16.56
CA PHE A 48 -4.65 5.00 -16.35
C PHE A 48 -5.40 4.09 -17.32
N ALA A 49 -5.03 4.08 -18.60
CA ALA A 49 -5.63 3.19 -19.60
C ALA A 49 -5.42 1.71 -19.27
N ASP A 50 -4.21 1.36 -18.82
CA ASP A 50 -3.87 -0.02 -18.44
C ASP A 50 -4.60 -0.43 -17.17
N THR A 51 -4.64 0.44 -16.16
CA THR A 51 -5.46 0.24 -14.96
C THR A 51 -6.91 0.05 -15.33
N LEU A 52 -7.51 0.88 -16.20
CA LEU A 52 -8.91 0.71 -16.60
C LEU A 52 -9.19 -0.67 -17.22
N ARG A 53 -8.27 -1.19 -18.05
CA ARG A 53 -8.42 -2.53 -18.63
C ARG A 53 -8.27 -3.62 -17.58
N GLU A 54 -7.30 -3.46 -16.67
CA GLU A 54 -7.03 -4.39 -15.57
C GLU A 54 -8.23 -4.49 -14.61
N ILE A 55 -8.82 -3.35 -14.24
CA ILE A 55 -9.89 -3.33 -13.23
C ILE A 55 -11.26 -3.79 -13.73
N HIS A 56 -11.39 -3.98 -15.05
CA HIS A 56 -12.59 -4.44 -15.75
C HIS A 56 -12.36 -5.79 -16.46
N ASP A 57 -11.45 -6.60 -15.92
CA ASP A 57 -11.18 -7.97 -16.41
C ASP A 57 -12.38 -8.93 -16.27
N ASP A 58 -13.38 -8.55 -15.48
CA ASP A 58 -14.67 -9.22 -15.32
C ASP A 58 -15.62 -9.01 -16.51
N LEU A 59 -15.38 -7.98 -17.33
CA LEU A 59 -16.16 -7.70 -18.53
C LEU A 59 -15.55 -8.40 -19.76
N ALA A 60 -16.37 -8.62 -20.79
CA ALA A 60 -15.84 -9.13 -22.05
C ALA A 60 -14.88 -8.08 -22.66
N PRO A 61 -13.78 -8.49 -23.32
CA PRO A 61 -12.83 -7.54 -23.91
C PRO A 61 -13.48 -6.52 -24.88
N ASP A 62 -14.52 -6.93 -25.60
CA ASP A 62 -15.27 -6.06 -26.51
C ASP A 62 -16.19 -5.04 -25.78
N ASP A 63 -16.50 -5.29 -24.51
CA ASP A 63 -17.27 -4.38 -23.63
C ASP A 63 -16.37 -3.37 -22.89
N VAL A 64 -15.04 -3.43 -23.08
CA VAL A 64 -14.09 -2.47 -22.48
C VAL A 64 -13.31 -1.76 -23.59
N ARG A 65 -13.83 -0.61 -24.02
CA ARG A 65 -13.20 0.21 -25.08
C ARG A 65 -12.44 1.37 -24.47
N VAL A 66 -11.11 1.30 -24.51
CA VAL A 66 -10.22 2.38 -24.02
C VAL A 66 -9.43 2.98 -25.17
N GLU A 67 -9.75 4.22 -25.52
CA GLU A 67 -9.11 5.00 -26.58
C GLU A 67 -8.09 5.97 -25.97
N VAL A 68 -6.80 5.73 -26.23
CA VAL A 68 -5.72 6.60 -25.77
C VAL A 68 -5.35 7.58 -26.88
N ILE A 69 -5.50 8.88 -26.63
CA ILE A 69 -5.20 9.95 -27.58
C ILE A 69 -4.13 10.85 -26.97
N ALA A 70 -2.91 10.80 -27.52
CA ALA A 70 -1.76 11.45 -26.89
C ALA A 70 -0.99 12.36 -27.85
N ASN A 71 -0.45 13.45 -27.32
CA ASN A 71 0.40 14.40 -28.05
C ASN A 71 -0.15 14.70 -29.45
N ALA A 72 0.60 14.43 -30.53
CA ALA A 72 0.23 14.80 -31.90
C ALA A 72 -1.15 14.30 -32.35
N ASP A 73 -1.63 13.19 -31.78
CA ASP A 73 -2.95 12.62 -32.10
C ASP A 73 -4.09 13.36 -31.40
N ALA A 74 -3.80 14.08 -30.30
CA ALA A 74 -4.76 14.87 -29.52
C ALA A 74 -4.95 16.28 -30.09
N SER A 75 -5.16 16.40 -31.41
CA SER A 75 -5.59 17.67 -32.03
C SER A 75 -7.02 18.02 -31.63
N LEU A 76 -7.39 19.31 -31.61
CA LEU A 76 -8.74 19.73 -31.23
C LEU A 76 -9.83 18.99 -32.01
N THR A 77 -9.66 18.88 -33.33
CA THR A 77 -10.61 18.16 -34.20
C THR A 77 -10.71 16.68 -33.83
N ALA A 78 -9.57 16.01 -33.60
CA ALA A 78 -9.58 14.60 -33.21
C ALA A 78 -10.28 14.38 -31.87
N LEU A 79 -10.07 15.29 -30.89
CA LEU A 79 -10.75 15.23 -29.61
C LEU A 79 -12.27 15.41 -29.79
N GLN A 80 -12.71 16.43 -30.53
CA GLN A 80 -14.12 16.68 -30.81
C GLN A 80 -14.79 15.48 -31.52
N ASP A 81 -14.10 14.89 -32.49
CA ASP A 81 -14.58 13.69 -33.19
C ASP A 81 -14.71 12.49 -32.24
N ALA A 82 -13.73 12.28 -31.34
CA ALA A 82 -13.75 11.20 -30.36
C ALA A 82 -14.92 11.34 -29.37
N PHE A 83 -15.15 12.53 -28.82
CA PHE A 83 -16.31 12.78 -27.94
C PHE A 83 -17.64 12.63 -28.68
N GLY A 84 -17.73 13.12 -29.91
CA GLY A 84 -18.92 12.95 -30.75
C GLY A 84 -19.23 11.48 -31.04
N TYR A 85 -18.20 10.68 -31.35
CA TYR A 85 -18.34 9.24 -31.55
C TYR A 85 -18.75 8.52 -30.27
N ALA A 86 -18.13 8.83 -29.13
CA ALA A 86 -18.48 8.26 -27.84
C ALA A 86 -19.95 8.53 -27.48
N ALA A 87 -20.41 9.78 -27.63
CA ALA A 87 -21.80 10.16 -27.38
C ALA A 87 -22.81 9.40 -28.26
N PHE A 88 -22.44 9.07 -29.50
CA PHE A 88 -23.25 8.26 -30.40
C PHE A 88 -23.24 6.76 -30.04
N ALA A 89 -22.08 6.23 -29.64
CA ALA A 89 -21.88 4.81 -29.36
C ALA A 89 -22.51 4.35 -28.03
N LEU A 90 -22.52 5.23 -27.01
CA LEU A 90 -22.97 4.91 -25.66
C LEU A 90 -24.49 4.69 -25.57
N GLY A 91 -24.87 3.63 -24.85
CA GLY A 91 -26.23 3.31 -24.42
C GLY A 91 -26.54 3.76 -22.98
N PRO A 92 -27.77 3.51 -22.50
CA PRO A 92 -28.21 3.91 -21.17
C PRO A 92 -27.54 3.12 -20.03
N ASP A 93 -27.06 1.92 -20.32
CA ASP A 93 -26.42 1.03 -19.35
C ASP A 93 -24.89 1.02 -19.44
N ASP A 94 -24.29 1.96 -20.16
CA ASP A 94 -22.83 2.04 -20.30
C ASP A 94 -22.24 3.05 -19.30
N LEU A 95 -20.94 2.92 -19.07
CA LEU A 95 -20.14 3.87 -18.30
C LEU A 95 -19.21 4.61 -19.26
N PHE A 96 -19.31 5.93 -19.29
CA PHE A 96 -18.30 6.78 -19.91
C PHE A 96 -17.21 7.17 -18.91
N VAL A 97 -15.96 7.10 -19.32
CA VAL A 97 -14.82 7.58 -18.52
C VAL A 97 -14.00 8.56 -19.36
N LEU A 98 -13.73 9.73 -18.82
CA LEU A 98 -12.72 10.64 -19.35
C LEU A 98 -11.55 10.69 -18.37
N TYR A 99 -10.35 10.48 -18.88
CA TYR A 99 -9.12 10.86 -18.19
C TYR A 99 -8.37 11.89 -19.04
N TYR A 100 -7.93 12.99 -18.42
CA TYR A 100 -7.17 14.03 -19.08
C TYR A 100 -5.98 14.44 -18.21
N ALA A 101 -4.78 14.41 -18.77
CA ALA A 101 -3.57 14.99 -18.20
C ALA A 101 -2.98 16.03 -19.16
N GLY A 102 -2.88 17.29 -18.71
CA GLY A 102 -2.42 18.41 -19.55
C GLY A 102 -2.70 19.78 -18.93
N HIS A 103 -2.74 20.85 -19.73
CA HIS A 103 -3.15 22.17 -19.23
C HIS A 103 -4.66 22.35 -19.30
N GLY A 104 -5.23 23.06 -18.33
CA GLY A 104 -6.67 23.32 -18.27
C GLY A 104 -6.95 24.62 -17.53
N TYR A 105 -7.94 25.36 -18.00
CA TYR A 105 -8.21 26.73 -17.52
C TYR A 105 -9.68 27.10 -17.75
N HIS A 106 -10.13 28.14 -17.07
CA HIS A 106 -11.46 28.72 -17.25
C HIS A 106 -11.37 30.08 -17.93
N THR A 107 -12.35 30.37 -18.79
CA THR A 107 -12.54 31.66 -19.45
C THR A 107 -13.98 32.11 -19.28
N ALA A 108 -14.31 33.36 -19.64
CA ALA A 108 -15.70 33.80 -19.76
C ALA A 108 -16.55 32.92 -20.71
N ALA A 109 -15.90 32.13 -21.57
CA ALA A 109 -16.55 31.19 -22.47
C ALA A 109 -16.63 29.75 -21.91
N GLY A 110 -16.23 29.50 -20.67
CA GLY A 110 -16.30 28.19 -20.00
C GLY A 110 -14.95 27.55 -19.69
N ASN A 111 -15.02 26.34 -19.11
CA ASN A 111 -13.91 25.45 -18.79
C ASN A 111 -13.31 24.86 -20.06
N ARG A 112 -11.98 24.93 -20.17
CA ARG A 112 -11.24 24.55 -21.37
C ARG A 112 -10.07 23.65 -21.05
N LEU A 113 -9.88 22.65 -21.90
CA LEU A 113 -8.73 21.75 -21.89
C LEU A 113 -7.93 21.99 -23.17
N THR A 114 -6.61 22.11 -23.03
CA THR A 114 -5.76 22.29 -24.21
C THR A 114 -5.77 21.06 -25.11
N ALA A 115 -5.58 21.27 -26.40
CA ALA A 115 -5.24 20.25 -27.39
C ALA A 115 -3.76 20.36 -27.78
N TYR A 116 -3.19 19.36 -28.46
CA TYR A 116 -1.82 19.39 -28.97
C TYR A 116 -1.52 20.61 -29.82
N ASP A 117 -2.52 21.02 -30.60
CA ASP A 117 -2.40 22.04 -31.62
C ASP A 117 -2.84 23.44 -31.11
N THR A 118 -3.09 23.56 -29.79
CA THR A 118 -3.46 24.80 -29.08
C THR A 118 -2.56 25.96 -29.49
N ASN A 119 -3.21 27.08 -29.79
CA ASN A 119 -2.56 28.35 -30.03
C ASN A 119 -2.78 29.30 -28.84
N PRO A 120 -1.73 29.67 -28.08
CA PRO A 120 -1.86 30.64 -26.98
C PRO A 120 -2.41 32.00 -27.40
N GLN A 121 -2.30 32.37 -28.68
CA GLN A 121 -2.87 33.61 -29.22
C GLN A 121 -4.36 33.50 -29.58
N ASN A 122 -4.94 32.29 -29.50
CA ASN A 122 -6.34 32.02 -29.84
C ASN A 122 -6.88 30.85 -29.02
N LEU A 123 -6.75 30.98 -27.70
CA LEU A 123 -7.14 29.97 -26.72
C LEU A 123 -8.58 29.50 -26.93
N THR A 124 -9.55 30.42 -27.00
CA THR A 124 -10.99 30.09 -27.14
C THR A 124 -11.34 29.19 -28.32
N LYS A 125 -10.62 29.27 -29.46
CA LYS A 125 -10.95 28.48 -30.67
C LYS A 125 -10.02 27.29 -30.92
N THR A 126 -8.98 27.12 -30.10
CA THR A 126 -7.96 26.07 -30.31
C THR A 126 -7.81 25.14 -29.12
N THR A 127 -8.79 25.18 -28.20
CA THR A 127 -8.88 24.30 -27.04
C THR A 127 -10.28 23.72 -26.95
N LEU A 128 -10.37 22.55 -26.34
CA LEU A 128 -11.62 21.84 -26.12
C LEU A 128 -12.46 22.57 -25.06
N ASP A 129 -13.72 22.83 -25.36
CA ASP A 129 -14.73 23.34 -24.42
C ASP A 129 -15.35 22.17 -23.67
N LEU A 130 -15.04 22.01 -22.37
CA LEU A 130 -15.42 20.83 -21.61
C LEU A 130 -16.96 20.68 -21.50
N SER A 131 -17.67 21.80 -21.44
CA SER A 131 -19.14 21.81 -21.45
C SER A 131 -19.67 21.38 -22.81
N LYS A 132 -19.31 22.11 -23.86
CA LYS A 132 -19.95 21.98 -25.18
C LYS A 132 -19.45 20.80 -26.01
N ASP A 133 -18.16 20.52 -25.95
CA ASP A 133 -17.55 19.49 -26.79
C ASP A 133 -17.61 18.10 -26.14
N ALA A 134 -17.74 18.01 -24.81
CA ALA A 134 -17.73 16.74 -24.09
C ALA A 134 -19.03 16.46 -23.30
N LEU A 135 -19.42 17.35 -22.39
CA LEU A 135 -20.53 17.06 -21.46
C LEU A 135 -21.93 17.17 -22.11
N GLU A 136 -22.18 18.21 -22.90
CA GLU A 136 -23.46 18.41 -23.61
C GLU A 136 -23.78 17.23 -24.55
N PRO A 137 -22.87 16.77 -25.43
CA PRO A 137 -23.13 15.61 -26.28
C PRO A 137 -23.47 14.34 -25.51
N LEU A 138 -22.80 14.10 -24.38
CA LEU A 138 -23.07 12.94 -23.51
C LEU A 138 -24.44 13.07 -22.82
N ALA A 139 -24.78 14.27 -22.34
CA ALA A 139 -26.04 14.54 -21.66
C ALA A 139 -27.26 14.48 -22.61
N ASP A 140 -27.09 14.92 -23.86
CA ASP A 140 -28.11 14.84 -24.92
C ASP A 140 -28.24 13.41 -25.49
N GLY A 141 -27.20 12.59 -25.32
CA GLY A 141 -27.15 11.20 -25.74
C GLY A 141 -27.97 10.25 -24.87
N LYS A 142 -27.66 8.95 -24.98
CA LYS A 142 -28.30 7.91 -24.16
C LYS A 142 -27.54 7.62 -22.87
N CYS A 143 -26.28 8.05 -22.78
CA CYS A 143 -25.40 7.78 -21.65
C CYS A 143 -26.03 8.26 -20.34
N ARG A 144 -26.01 7.39 -19.32
CA ARG A 144 -26.54 7.72 -17.98
C ARG A 144 -25.49 7.76 -16.87
N ARG A 145 -24.22 7.48 -17.18
CA ARG A 145 -23.12 7.48 -16.21
C ARG A 145 -21.82 7.99 -16.83
N ALA A 146 -21.23 9.03 -16.23
CA ALA A 146 -19.89 9.48 -16.56
C ALA A 146 -19.02 9.72 -15.33
N LEU A 147 -17.75 9.32 -15.45
CA LEU A 147 -16.66 9.68 -14.55
C LEU A 147 -15.62 10.50 -15.31
N LEU A 148 -15.31 11.70 -14.81
CA LEU A 148 -14.28 12.57 -15.37
C LEU A 148 -13.13 12.69 -14.38
N PHE A 149 -11.92 12.44 -14.84
CA PHE A 149 -10.67 12.56 -14.10
C PHE A 149 -9.78 13.57 -14.82
N VAL A 150 -9.57 14.74 -14.22
CA VAL A 150 -8.90 15.87 -14.86
C VAL A 150 -7.68 16.28 -14.04
N ASP A 151 -6.50 15.91 -14.52
CA ASP A 151 -5.20 16.32 -14.03
C ASP A 151 -4.68 17.53 -14.82
N ALA A 152 -5.11 18.72 -14.40
CA ALA A 152 -4.77 19.97 -15.07
C ALA A 152 -4.60 21.15 -14.10
N CYS A 153 -3.74 22.09 -14.50
CA CYS A 153 -3.59 23.41 -13.88
C CYS A 153 -3.56 24.54 -14.93
N ALA A 154 -3.84 25.78 -14.52
CA ALA A 154 -3.97 26.91 -15.44
C ALA A 154 -2.74 27.84 -15.50
N GLU A 155 -1.76 27.67 -14.62
CA GLU A 155 -0.66 28.63 -14.41
C GLU A 155 0.04 29.04 -15.72
N HIS A 156 0.49 28.07 -16.51
CA HIS A 156 1.22 28.36 -17.75
C HIS A 156 0.33 29.02 -18.82
N VAL A 157 -0.98 28.79 -18.81
CA VAL A 157 -1.90 29.42 -19.77
C VAL A 157 -2.20 30.86 -19.38
N GLN A 158 -2.25 31.16 -18.08
CA GLN A 158 -2.45 32.52 -17.56
C GLN A 158 -1.34 33.48 -18.00
N GLU A 159 -0.09 33.01 -18.15
CA GLU A 159 1.04 33.82 -18.62
C GLU A 159 0.87 34.33 -20.06
N PHE A 160 0.12 33.61 -20.90
CA PHE A 160 -0.10 33.96 -22.31
C PHE A 160 -1.43 34.64 -22.58
N ALA A 161 -2.32 34.71 -21.58
CA ALA A 161 -3.60 35.37 -21.72
C ALA A 161 -3.41 36.87 -22.02
N HIS A 162 -3.95 37.34 -23.14
CA HIS A 162 -3.95 38.78 -23.43
C HIS A 162 -4.79 39.51 -22.37
N ALA A 163 -4.44 40.76 -22.02
CA ALA A 163 -5.05 41.55 -20.94
C ALA A 163 -6.59 41.78 -21.04
N ARG A 164 -7.26 41.25 -22.07
CA ARG A 164 -8.72 41.27 -22.25
C ARG A 164 -9.39 39.93 -21.94
N ASP A 165 -8.65 38.83 -21.94
CA ASP A 165 -9.14 37.49 -21.65
C ASP A 165 -8.88 37.18 -20.17
N VAL A 166 -9.93 37.19 -19.35
CA VAL A 166 -9.83 36.75 -17.95
C VAL A 166 -9.70 35.22 -17.97
N VAL A 167 -8.48 34.75 -17.77
CA VAL A 167 -8.15 33.32 -17.64
C VAL A 167 -7.92 33.00 -16.17
N GLY A 168 -8.59 31.96 -15.67
CA GLY A 168 -8.44 31.44 -14.32
C GLY A 168 -8.30 29.93 -14.29
N ASP A 169 -8.25 29.34 -13.10
CA ASP A 169 -8.31 27.88 -12.94
C ASP A 169 -9.68 27.33 -13.35
N LEU A 170 -9.75 26.03 -13.63
CA LEU A 170 -11.01 25.34 -13.93
C LEU A 170 -12.07 25.70 -12.89
N ASN A 171 -13.26 26.11 -13.35
CA ASN A 171 -14.37 26.56 -12.53
C ASN A 171 -15.29 25.37 -12.16
N PRO A 172 -15.33 24.95 -10.88
CA PRO A 172 -16.17 23.84 -10.44
C PRO A 172 -17.67 24.13 -10.57
N ASP A 173 -18.09 25.39 -10.51
CA ASP A 173 -19.53 25.74 -10.56
C ASP A 173 -20.15 25.46 -11.92
N GLU A 174 -19.37 25.59 -13.00
CA GLU A 174 -19.81 25.23 -14.35
C GLU A 174 -20.10 23.73 -14.47
N LEU A 175 -19.24 22.89 -13.88
CA LEU A 175 -19.44 21.45 -13.84
C LEU A 175 -20.63 21.04 -12.95
N ARG A 176 -20.90 21.80 -11.88
CA ARG A 176 -22.08 21.57 -11.01
C ARG A 176 -23.40 21.72 -11.75
N ALA A 177 -23.46 22.57 -12.78
CA ALA A 177 -24.68 22.75 -13.58
C ALA A 177 -25.14 21.44 -14.23
N PHE A 178 -24.21 20.53 -14.54
CA PHE A 178 -24.49 19.23 -15.14
C PHE A 178 -25.04 18.19 -14.16
N LEU A 179 -24.99 18.43 -12.84
CA LEU A 179 -25.48 17.48 -11.84
C LEU A 179 -27.02 17.32 -11.83
N HIS A 180 -27.75 18.25 -12.45
CA HIS A 180 -29.22 18.28 -12.46
C HIS A 180 -29.87 17.55 -13.65
N SER A 181 -29.08 16.87 -14.49
CA SER A 181 -29.48 16.41 -15.83
C SER A 181 -30.05 14.98 -15.91
N GLY A 182 -30.43 14.36 -14.78
CA GLY A 182 -31.09 13.04 -14.79
C GLY A 182 -30.17 11.88 -15.21
N TRP A 183 -28.86 12.09 -15.21
CA TRP A 183 -27.83 11.06 -15.30
C TRP A 183 -26.73 11.30 -14.28
N TYR A 184 -25.99 10.25 -13.91
CA TYR A 184 -24.95 10.33 -12.89
C TYR A 184 -23.65 10.87 -13.50
N LEU A 185 -23.13 11.97 -12.94
CA LEU A 185 -21.85 12.56 -13.28
C LEU A 185 -21.02 12.76 -12.01
N ALA A 186 -19.79 12.26 -12.02
CA ALA A 186 -18.75 12.64 -11.06
C ALA A 186 -17.52 13.17 -11.79
N THR A 187 -17.00 14.30 -11.32
CA THR A 187 -15.77 14.90 -11.83
C THR A 187 -14.76 15.05 -10.70
N PHE A 188 -13.56 14.54 -10.91
CA PHE A 188 -12.43 14.63 -10.00
C PHE A 188 -11.36 15.51 -10.63
N LEU A 189 -10.98 16.57 -9.92
CA LEU A 189 -9.97 17.55 -10.32
C LEU A 189 -8.73 17.36 -9.44
N ALA A 190 -7.55 17.32 -10.05
CA ALA A 190 -6.29 17.04 -9.34
C ALA A 190 -5.89 18.12 -8.31
N CYS A 191 -6.37 19.35 -8.47
CA CYS A 191 -6.11 20.46 -7.55
C CYS A 191 -7.31 21.42 -7.45
N SER A 192 -7.35 22.23 -6.39
CA SER A 192 -8.37 23.27 -6.23
C SER A 192 -8.00 24.53 -7.03
N PRO A 193 -8.96 25.43 -7.30
CA PRO A 193 -8.63 26.74 -7.88
C PRO A 193 -7.58 27.48 -7.04
N GLY A 194 -6.56 28.04 -7.70
CA GLY A 194 -5.41 28.71 -7.12
C GLY A 194 -4.25 27.79 -6.71
N GLU A 195 -4.35 26.49 -6.97
CA GLU A 195 -3.33 25.48 -6.64
C GLU A 195 -2.74 24.85 -7.92
N LYS A 196 -1.65 24.08 -7.76
CA LYS A 196 -1.00 23.37 -8.88
C LYS A 196 -1.21 21.88 -8.73
N SER A 197 -1.21 21.17 -9.86
CA SER A 197 -0.97 19.73 -9.88
C SER A 197 0.51 19.47 -10.09
N TYR A 198 1.14 18.69 -9.21
CA TYR A 198 2.57 18.41 -9.26
C TYR A 198 2.84 17.01 -9.81
N SER A 199 3.93 16.87 -10.55
CA SER A 199 4.52 15.60 -10.93
C SER A 199 5.83 15.35 -10.18
N LEU A 200 6.19 14.07 -10.01
CA LEU A 200 7.39 13.67 -9.28
C LEU A 200 8.16 12.59 -10.04
N PRO A 201 9.44 12.84 -10.41
CA PRO A 201 10.26 11.83 -11.07
C PRO A 201 10.43 10.53 -10.29
N SER A 202 10.44 10.59 -8.95
CA SER A 202 10.53 9.40 -8.09
C SER A 202 9.29 8.49 -8.17
N LEU A 203 8.15 9.05 -8.57
CA LEU A 203 6.92 8.30 -8.80
C LEU A 203 6.76 7.88 -10.27
N GLY A 204 7.46 8.55 -11.19
CA GLY A 204 7.24 8.40 -12.63
C GLY A 204 5.87 8.90 -13.10
N HIS A 205 5.17 9.68 -12.24
CA HIS A 205 3.76 10.05 -12.39
C HIS A 205 3.46 11.42 -11.77
N GLY A 206 2.31 12.00 -12.15
CA GLY A 206 1.61 13.02 -11.36
C GLY A 206 1.31 12.51 -9.94
N VAL A 207 1.47 13.35 -8.92
CA VAL A 207 1.22 12.96 -7.52
C VAL A 207 -0.22 12.51 -7.33
N TRP A 208 -1.17 13.24 -7.92
CA TRP A 208 -2.58 12.88 -7.87
C TRP A 208 -2.88 11.61 -8.65
N THR A 209 -2.38 11.50 -9.88
CA THR A 209 -2.56 10.31 -10.72
C THR A 209 -2.01 9.05 -10.04
N HIS A 210 -0.82 9.11 -9.43
CA HIS A 210 -0.27 7.99 -8.68
C HIS A 210 -1.25 7.42 -7.64
N HIS A 211 -1.79 8.29 -6.76
CA HIS A 211 -2.70 7.86 -5.70
C HIS A 211 -4.11 7.49 -6.21
N LEU A 212 -4.53 8.07 -7.35
CA LEU A 212 -5.74 7.65 -8.05
C LEU A 212 -5.60 6.21 -8.57
N LEU A 213 -4.48 5.87 -9.21
CA LEU A 213 -4.22 4.53 -9.72
C LEU A 213 -4.19 3.50 -8.58
N GLN A 214 -3.54 3.82 -7.45
CA GLN A 214 -3.54 2.96 -6.26
C GLN A 214 -4.96 2.66 -5.76
N ALA A 215 -5.79 3.71 -5.62
CA ALA A 215 -7.17 3.56 -5.18
C ALA A 215 -8.01 2.76 -6.18
N LEU A 216 -7.87 3.03 -7.49
CA LEU A 216 -8.59 2.30 -8.53
C LEU A 216 -8.23 0.83 -8.56
N ARG A 217 -6.94 0.48 -8.40
CA ARG A 217 -6.46 -0.91 -8.33
C ARG A 217 -6.87 -1.64 -7.05
N GLY A 218 -7.22 -0.90 -6.00
CA GLY A 218 -7.51 -1.47 -4.69
C GLY A 218 -6.25 -1.81 -3.89
N GLU A 219 -5.13 -1.13 -4.17
CA GLU A 219 -3.88 -1.26 -3.42
C GLU A 219 -3.97 -0.64 -2.01
N THR A 220 -5.04 0.12 -1.74
CA THR A 220 -5.35 0.75 -0.46
C THR A 220 -6.79 0.46 -0.05
N SER A 221 -7.02 0.22 1.25
CA SER A 221 -8.33 -0.14 1.79
C SER A 221 -9.15 1.05 2.31
N GLU A 222 -8.48 2.17 2.59
CA GLU A 222 -9.03 3.41 3.11
C GLU A 222 -10.14 4.04 2.24
N PRO A 223 -10.07 4.03 0.90
CA PRO A 223 -11.15 4.57 0.07
C PRO A 223 -12.38 3.65 -0.02
N LEU A 224 -12.36 2.46 0.60
CA LEU A 224 -13.36 1.42 0.40
C LEU A 224 -14.48 1.48 1.43
N VAL A 225 -15.71 1.29 0.96
CA VAL A 225 -16.91 1.13 1.79
C VAL A 225 -17.15 -0.35 2.00
N GLU A 226 -17.36 -0.75 3.26
CA GLU A 226 -17.55 -2.16 3.66
C GLU A 226 -16.38 -3.08 3.26
N GLY A 227 -15.20 -2.51 2.96
CA GLY A 227 -14.00 -3.24 2.55
C GLY A 227 -13.95 -3.65 1.08
N ASP A 228 -15.04 -3.49 0.34
CA ASP A 228 -15.19 -4.09 -1.00
C ASP A 228 -15.57 -3.07 -2.09
N TRP A 229 -16.11 -1.91 -1.73
CA TRP A 229 -16.64 -0.96 -2.72
C TRP A 229 -15.85 0.33 -2.78
N LEU A 230 -15.21 0.61 -3.91
CA LEU A 230 -14.71 1.94 -4.21
C LEU A 230 -15.90 2.80 -4.69
N THR A 231 -16.23 3.81 -3.90
CA THR A 231 -17.30 4.76 -4.22
C THR A 231 -16.73 6.12 -4.63
N ASP A 232 -17.54 6.93 -5.31
CA ASP A 232 -17.22 8.32 -5.61
C ASP A 232 -16.88 9.15 -4.35
N ALA A 233 -17.63 8.96 -3.26
CA ALA A 233 -17.38 9.60 -1.99
C ALA A 233 -16.06 9.11 -1.35
N GLY A 234 -15.84 7.80 -1.32
CA GLY A 234 -14.61 7.20 -0.77
C GLY A 234 -13.35 7.65 -1.53
N LEU A 235 -13.42 7.63 -2.87
CA LEU A 235 -12.32 8.12 -3.71
C LEU A 235 -12.05 9.61 -3.51
N ARG A 236 -13.10 10.44 -3.42
CA ARG A 236 -12.97 11.88 -3.12
C ARG A 236 -12.25 12.10 -1.80
N ASP A 237 -12.71 11.45 -0.73
CA ASP A 237 -12.23 11.69 0.62
C ASP A 237 -10.78 11.21 0.77
N TRP A 238 -10.44 10.06 0.16
CA TRP A 238 -9.08 9.55 0.06
C TRP A 238 -8.14 10.51 -0.67
N LEU A 239 -8.46 10.91 -1.90
CA LEU A 239 -7.59 11.79 -2.69
C LEU A 239 -7.38 13.15 -2.01
N ARG A 240 -8.44 13.70 -1.41
CA ARG A 240 -8.38 14.95 -0.65
C ARG A 240 -7.50 14.84 0.61
N LEU A 241 -7.34 13.64 1.16
CA LEU A 241 -6.53 13.38 2.34
C LEU A 241 -5.07 13.07 1.99
N VAL A 242 -4.85 12.11 1.09
CA VAL A 242 -3.53 11.53 0.85
C VAL A 242 -2.62 12.45 0.06
N VAL A 243 -3.13 13.19 -0.93
CA VAL A 243 -2.31 14.04 -1.80
C VAL A 243 -1.65 15.20 -1.03
N PRO A 244 -2.37 16.01 -0.22
CA PRO A 244 -1.73 17.03 0.61
C PRO A 244 -0.75 16.44 1.64
N ARG A 245 -1.10 15.28 2.24
CA ARG A 245 -0.26 14.60 3.22
C ARG A 245 1.05 14.11 2.59
N TYR A 246 0.98 13.52 1.41
CA TYR A 246 2.13 13.03 0.66
C TYR A 246 3.08 14.17 0.32
N LEU A 247 2.57 15.27 -0.26
CA LEU A 247 3.38 16.46 -0.54
C LEU A 247 4.08 16.98 0.72
N THR A 248 3.35 17.08 1.83
CA THR A 248 3.88 17.61 3.10
C THR A 248 4.93 16.71 3.75
N ARG A 249 4.77 15.38 3.68
CA ARG A 249 5.58 14.42 4.45
C ARG A 249 6.68 13.73 3.65
N LYS A 250 6.53 13.62 2.33
CA LYS A 250 7.38 12.81 1.45
C LYS A 250 8.10 13.62 0.37
N THR A 251 7.87 14.93 0.30
CA THR A 251 8.49 15.80 -0.72
C THR A 251 9.01 17.10 -0.12
N THR A 252 9.81 17.84 -0.89
CA THR A 252 10.28 19.18 -0.54
C THR A 252 9.42 20.30 -1.14
N ILE A 253 8.33 19.95 -1.86
CA ILE A 253 7.45 20.90 -2.54
C ILE A 253 6.72 21.75 -1.49
N GLN A 254 6.87 23.06 -1.59
CA GLN A 254 6.27 24.03 -0.65
C GLN A 254 4.85 24.47 -1.05
N GLY A 255 4.39 24.06 -2.24
CA GLY A 255 3.08 24.42 -2.75
C GLY A 255 1.95 23.51 -2.25
N LYS A 256 0.71 23.92 -2.49
CA LYS A 256 -0.49 23.15 -2.14
C LYS A 256 -1.05 22.44 -3.36
N GLN A 257 -1.60 21.26 -3.12
CA GLN A 257 -2.44 20.52 -4.05
C GLN A 257 -3.52 19.81 -3.24
N THR A 258 -4.75 20.28 -3.37
CA THR A 258 -5.94 19.79 -2.69
C THR A 258 -6.92 19.32 -3.75
N PRO A 259 -7.01 17.99 -4.00
CA PRO A 259 -7.96 17.46 -4.98
C PRO A 259 -9.41 17.83 -4.63
N GLN A 260 -10.22 18.02 -5.68
CA GLN A 260 -11.64 18.34 -5.56
C GLN A 260 -12.46 17.32 -6.31
N ALA A 261 -13.63 16.95 -5.78
CA ALA A 261 -14.62 16.18 -6.53
C ALA A 261 -15.98 16.90 -6.55
N ILE A 262 -16.66 16.77 -7.68
CA ILE A 262 -17.99 17.29 -7.96
C ILE A 262 -18.85 16.09 -8.30
N VAL A 263 -19.71 15.67 -7.38
CA VAL A 263 -20.49 14.44 -7.47
C VAL A 263 -21.98 14.77 -7.44
N SER A 264 -22.78 14.04 -8.23
CA SER A 264 -24.24 14.20 -8.22
C SER A 264 -24.82 13.80 -6.86
N SER A 265 -25.65 14.68 -6.29
CA SER A 265 -26.12 14.59 -4.90
C SER A 265 -27.20 13.53 -4.66
N SER A 266 -27.73 12.90 -5.72
CA SER A 266 -28.90 12.03 -5.59
C SER A 266 -28.62 10.63 -5.07
N ASN A 267 -27.37 10.12 -5.14
CA ASN A 267 -26.92 8.84 -4.56
C ASN A 267 -25.38 8.71 -4.63
N THR A 268 -24.78 7.89 -3.74
CA THR A 268 -23.39 7.42 -3.88
C THR A 268 -23.28 6.44 -5.05
N PHE A 269 -22.24 6.57 -5.87
CA PHE A 269 -21.99 5.72 -7.02
C PHE A 269 -20.83 4.78 -6.77
N ALA A 270 -21.09 3.48 -6.98
CA ALA A 270 -20.05 2.48 -7.01
C ALA A 270 -19.22 2.66 -8.28
N ILE A 271 -17.98 3.13 -8.12
CA ILE A 271 -17.00 3.23 -9.22
C ILE A 271 -16.54 1.82 -9.57
N ARG A 272 -16.14 1.05 -8.55
CA ARG A 272 -15.64 -0.30 -8.70
C ARG A 272 -16.09 -1.14 -7.52
N TYR A 273 -16.59 -2.34 -7.82
CA TYR A 273 -16.56 -3.42 -6.86
C TYR A 273 -15.16 -4.01 -6.88
N LEU A 274 -14.39 -3.80 -5.82
CA LEU A 274 -13.24 -4.66 -5.59
C LEU A 274 -13.86 -5.95 -5.10
N LYS A 275 -13.88 -6.96 -5.97
CA LYS A 275 -14.09 -8.32 -5.51
C LYS A 275 -13.17 -8.45 -4.29
N PRO A 276 -13.69 -8.67 -3.06
CA PRO A 276 -12.83 -8.91 -1.92
C PRO A 276 -11.82 -9.91 -2.43
N PRO A 277 -10.50 -9.66 -2.24
CA PRO A 277 -9.50 -10.56 -2.76
C PRO A 277 -10.07 -11.93 -2.47
N GLN A 278 -10.32 -12.72 -3.54
CA GLN A 278 -10.57 -14.12 -3.30
C GLN A 278 -9.35 -14.44 -2.48
N GLN A 279 -9.54 -14.63 -1.17
CA GLN A 279 -8.45 -14.98 -0.31
C GLN A 279 -7.78 -16.07 -1.14
N PRO A 280 -6.47 -16.03 -1.36
CA PRO A 280 -5.80 -17.27 -1.61
C PRO A 280 -6.20 -18.15 -0.42
N GLN A 281 -7.31 -18.87 -0.56
CA GLN A 281 -7.62 -20.09 0.13
C GLN A 281 -6.83 -21.20 -0.57
N HIS A 282 -5.69 -20.87 -1.16
CA HIS A 282 -4.49 -21.60 -0.87
C HIS A 282 -4.19 -21.48 0.63
N ASN A 283 -5.07 -22.10 1.42
CA ASN A 283 -4.83 -22.65 2.73
C ASN A 283 -3.77 -23.75 2.60
N THR A 284 -2.66 -23.45 1.91
CA THR A 284 -1.68 -24.40 1.40
C THR A 284 -1.18 -25.25 2.54
N LEU A 285 -0.97 -24.63 3.69
CA LEU A 285 -0.47 -25.31 4.89
C LEU A 285 -1.58 -25.72 5.87
N SER A 286 -2.85 -25.36 5.62
CA SER A 286 -3.94 -25.77 6.52
C SER A 286 -4.14 -27.29 6.61
N PRO A 287 -3.97 -28.10 5.53
CA PRO A 287 -3.97 -29.56 5.63
C PRO A 287 -2.92 -30.14 6.59
N ILE A 288 -1.81 -29.43 6.81
CA ILE A 288 -0.74 -29.87 7.72
C ILE A 288 -1.23 -29.85 9.18
N GLY A 289 -2.20 -28.99 9.52
CA GLY A 289 -2.86 -29.01 10.83
C GLY A 289 -1.98 -28.50 11.98
N LEU A 290 -1.06 -27.57 11.70
CA LEU A 290 -0.19 -26.98 12.72
C LEU A 290 -0.96 -26.11 13.71
N GLN A 291 -0.63 -26.22 15.00
CA GLN A 291 -1.16 -25.35 16.04
C GLN A 291 -0.11 -24.31 16.42
N VAL A 292 -0.26 -23.07 15.96
CA VAL A 292 0.69 -22.00 16.27
C VAL A 292 0.76 -21.74 17.78
N THR A 293 1.97 -21.71 18.31
CA THR A 293 2.26 -21.34 19.71
C THR A 293 2.92 -19.97 19.82
N ASP A 294 3.75 -19.59 18.85
CA ASP A 294 4.42 -18.29 18.83
C ASP A 294 4.80 -17.87 17.40
N ALA A 295 5.07 -16.58 17.21
CA ALA A 295 5.67 -16.08 15.98
C ALA A 295 6.57 -14.86 16.23
N TYR A 296 7.65 -14.74 15.47
CA TYR A 296 8.60 -13.61 15.55
C TYR A 296 9.38 -13.46 14.23
N LEU A 297 9.90 -12.25 13.99
CA LEU A 297 10.92 -12.08 12.96
C LEU A 297 12.28 -12.48 13.54
N GLU A 298 13.12 -13.12 12.74
CA GLU A 298 14.46 -13.52 13.13
C GLU A 298 15.47 -13.15 12.04
N SER A 299 16.70 -12.84 12.45
CA SER A 299 17.87 -12.86 11.58
C SER A 299 19.04 -13.51 12.28
N THR A 300 19.89 -14.14 11.47
CA THR A 300 21.07 -14.85 11.93
C THR A 300 22.31 -14.29 11.26
N GLN A 301 23.24 -13.76 12.05
CA GLN A 301 24.54 -13.32 11.58
C GLN A 301 25.61 -14.30 12.07
N SER A 302 26.37 -14.90 11.17
CA SER A 302 27.54 -15.72 11.51
C SER A 302 28.85 -15.06 11.09
N GLY A 303 29.96 -15.52 11.68
CA GLY A 303 31.29 -15.10 11.28
C GLY A 303 32.40 -15.82 12.03
N GLU A 304 33.62 -15.71 11.52
CA GLU A 304 34.78 -16.36 12.14
C GLU A 304 35.16 -15.66 13.47
N ILE A 305 35.28 -16.43 14.56
CA ILE A 305 35.64 -15.90 15.90
C ILE A 305 36.99 -15.15 15.86
N ARG A 306 37.94 -15.60 15.04
CA ARG A 306 39.27 -14.97 14.87
C ARG A 306 39.25 -13.55 14.29
N ARG A 307 38.10 -13.10 13.76
CA ARG A 307 37.91 -11.75 13.21
C ARG A 307 37.22 -10.79 14.19
N LEU A 308 36.76 -11.28 15.35
CA LEU A 308 36.12 -10.44 16.36
C LEU A 308 37.12 -9.43 16.94
N PRO A 309 36.71 -8.18 17.22
CA PRO A 309 37.60 -7.13 17.75
C PRO A 309 38.37 -7.52 19.02
N GLY A 310 37.76 -8.33 19.90
CA GLY A 310 38.39 -8.83 21.13
C GLY A 310 39.36 -10.00 20.94
N PHE A 311 39.51 -10.54 19.73
CA PHE A 311 40.37 -11.70 19.46
C PHE A 311 41.84 -11.28 19.30
N GLN A 312 42.73 -11.76 20.18
CA GLN A 312 44.16 -11.45 20.15
C GLN A 312 44.97 -12.57 19.50
N ARG A 313 45.47 -12.32 18.28
CA ARG A 313 46.32 -13.27 17.56
C ARG A 313 47.59 -13.58 18.36
N GLY A 314 47.91 -14.87 18.52
CA GLY A 314 49.07 -15.35 19.28
C GLY A 314 48.81 -15.65 20.76
N PHE A 315 47.71 -15.12 21.32
CA PHE A 315 47.26 -15.42 22.69
C PHE A 315 45.98 -16.26 22.71
N HIS A 316 45.06 -16.01 21.78
CA HIS A 316 43.83 -16.76 21.63
C HIS A 316 43.94 -17.80 20.51
N THR A 317 43.25 -18.92 20.71
CA THR A 317 43.01 -19.95 19.69
C THR A 317 41.52 -20.05 19.46
N THR A 318 41.10 -20.32 18.22
CA THR A 318 39.69 -20.59 17.94
C THR A 318 39.30 -21.94 18.55
N PRO A 319 38.10 -22.07 19.13
CA PRO A 319 37.66 -23.33 19.69
C PRO A 319 37.57 -24.40 18.60
N ALA A 320 37.96 -25.63 18.93
CA ALA A 320 37.83 -26.79 18.05
C ALA A 320 36.55 -27.60 18.35
N ASP A 321 35.96 -27.39 19.54
CA ASP A 321 34.80 -28.14 20.03
C ASP A 321 33.80 -27.21 20.71
N LEU A 322 32.53 -27.63 20.75
CA LEU A 322 31.47 -26.97 21.49
C LEU A 322 31.54 -27.34 22.97
N ASN A 323 31.79 -26.36 23.84
CA ASN A 323 31.71 -26.56 25.29
C ASN A 323 31.37 -25.25 26.02
N GLU A 324 30.88 -25.37 27.25
CA GLU A 324 30.43 -24.22 28.07
C GLU A 324 31.51 -23.14 28.24
N SER A 325 32.78 -23.52 28.31
CA SER A 325 33.88 -22.56 28.49
C SER A 325 34.15 -21.78 27.21
N ALA A 326 34.15 -22.46 26.06
CA ALA A 326 34.26 -21.84 24.75
C ALA A 326 33.06 -20.92 24.47
N TYR A 327 31.83 -21.41 24.71
CA TYR A 327 30.60 -20.62 24.60
C TYR A 327 30.68 -19.32 25.40
N ARG A 328 30.94 -19.39 26.71
CA ARG A 328 31.03 -18.18 27.56
C ARG A 328 32.15 -17.23 27.14
N TRP A 329 33.23 -17.76 26.57
CA TRP A 329 34.31 -16.92 26.06
C TRP A 329 33.91 -16.20 24.77
N VAL A 330 33.23 -16.88 23.84
CA VAL A 330 32.67 -16.26 22.63
C VAL A 330 31.64 -15.18 23.01
N CYS A 331 30.72 -15.47 23.93
CA CYS A 331 29.78 -14.51 24.51
C CYS A 331 30.49 -13.24 25.04
N ARG A 332 31.61 -13.41 25.76
CA ARG A 332 32.41 -12.26 26.23
C ARG A 332 33.05 -11.47 25.09
N LEU A 333 33.49 -12.12 24.01
CA LEU A 333 34.04 -11.42 22.84
C LEU A 333 32.98 -10.61 22.10
N LEU A 334 31.72 -11.04 22.14
CA LEU A 334 30.58 -10.37 21.51
C LEU A 334 29.85 -9.39 22.44
N ALA A 335 30.26 -9.26 23.70
CA ALA A 335 29.55 -8.46 24.69
C ALA A 335 29.38 -6.99 24.26
N ASP A 336 30.41 -6.38 23.67
CA ASP A 336 30.33 -5.01 23.17
C ASP A 336 29.40 -4.91 21.95
N THR A 337 29.44 -5.89 21.04
CA THR A 337 28.52 -5.96 19.89
C THR A 337 27.06 -6.08 20.34
N VAL A 338 26.78 -6.92 21.33
CA VAL A 338 25.44 -7.05 21.94
C VAL A 338 25.01 -5.75 22.59
N ALA A 339 25.91 -5.08 23.32
CA ALA A 339 25.61 -3.81 23.98
C ALA A 339 25.31 -2.69 22.96
N ASP A 340 26.08 -2.62 21.88
CA ASP A 340 25.87 -1.64 20.80
C ASP A 340 24.53 -1.87 20.09
N ASP A 341 24.20 -3.12 19.73
CA ASP A 341 22.90 -3.50 19.15
C ASP A 341 21.73 -3.07 20.03
N VAL A 342 21.78 -3.41 21.33
CA VAL A 342 20.73 -3.03 22.30
C VAL A 342 20.62 -1.52 22.42
N GLN A 343 21.75 -0.81 22.46
CA GLN A 343 21.78 0.64 22.62
C GLN A 343 21.23 1.36 21.38
N GLU A 344 21.54 0.87 20.18
CA GLU A 344 20.99 1.38 18.93
C GLU A 344 19.47 1.21 18.91
N VAL A 345 18.98 -0.03 19.05
CA VAL A 345 17.54 -0.32 19.04
C VAL A 345 16.82 0.48 20.13
N TYR A 346 17.36 0.56 21.35
CA TYR A 346 16.78 1.36 22.44
C TYR A 346 16.66 2.85 22.07
N SER A 347 17.72 3.42 21.50
CA SER A 347 17.78 4.84 21.17
C SER A 347 16.82 5.22 20.05
N THR A 348 16.77 4.41 18.98
CA THR A 348 15.86 4.59 17.84
C THR A 348 14.42 4.37 18.27
N SER A 349 14.13 3.32 19.05
CA SER A 349 12.79 3.05 19.60
C SER A 349 12.24 4.23 20.40
N LYS A 350 13.06 4.88 21.23
CA LYS A 350 12.63 6.05 22.00
C LYS A 350 12.27 7.25 21.13
N GLN A 351 12.97 7.44 20.02
CA GLN A 351 12.72 8.53 19.10
C GLN A 351 11.43 8.25 18.30
N VAL A 352 11.36 7.07 17.68
CA VAL A 352 10.25 6.68 16.80
C VAL A 352 8.94 6.52 17.57
N LEU A 353 8.95 5.80 18.70
CA LEU A 353 7.75 5.56 19.51
C LEU A 353 7.40 6.73 20.44
N ASN A 354 8.28 7.73 20.57
CA ASN A 354 8.14 8.84 21.53
C ASN A 354 7.84 8.37 22.97
N VAL A 355 8.43 7.25 23.37
CA VAL A 355 8.25 6.63 24.69
C VAL A 355 9.26 7.16 25.71
N ARG A 356 8.88 7.17 26.99
CA ARG A 356 9.77 7.63 28.08
C ARG A 356 10.65 6.47 28.54
N ARG A 357 11.78 6.79 29.18
CA ARG A 357 12.68 5.78 29.79
C ARG A 357 11.97 4.80 30.75
N ARG A 358 10.87 5.20 31.38
CA ARG A 358 10.11 4.32 32.29
C ARG A 358 9.24 3.28 31.56
N ASP A 359 9.02 3.49 30.26
CA ASP A 359 8.14 2.69 29.40
C ASP A 359 8.98 1.85 28.42
N THR A 360 10.31 1.88 28.55
CA THR A 360 11.25 1.09 27.74
C THR A 360 12.36 0.57 28.64
N GLU A 361 12.43 -0.75 28.73
CA GLU A 361 13.47 -1.47 29.48
C GLU A 361 14.49 -2.01 28.49
N SER A 362 15.77 -1.93 28.85
CA SER A 362 16.85 -2.45 28.02
C SER A 362 17.90 -3.09 28.92
N GLU A 363 18.33 -4.28 28.56
CA GLU A 363 19.35 -5.04 29.28
C GLU A 363 20.38 -5.56 28.27
N ALA A 364 21.65 -5.53 28.63
CA ALA A 364 22.72 -6.09 27.83
C ALA A 364 23.76 -6.73 28.74
N ASN A 365 24.12 -7.97 28.46
CA ASN A 365 25.16 -8.72 29.12
C ASN A 365 25.86 -9.64 28.09
N PRO A 366 26.96 -10.31 28.44
CA PRO A 366 27.67 -11.16 27.50
C PRO A 366 26.84 -12.31 26.90
N GLU A 367 25.83 -12.81 27.62
CA GLU A 367 24.96 -13.91 27.17
C GLU A 367 23.78 -13.42 26.32
N GLY A 368 23.59 -12.11 26.17
CA GLY A 368 22.56 -11.53 25.32
C GLY A 368 22.04 -10.20 25.81
N GLY A 369 21.08 -9.66 25.06
CA GLY A 369 20.45 -8.40 25.36
C GLY A 369 19.01 -8.32 24.88
N SER A 370 18.26 -7.38 25.44
CA SER A 370 16.88 -7.13 25.06
C SER A 370 16.51 -5.65 25.10
N VAL A 371 15.51 -5.29 24.30
CA VAL A 371 14.78 -4.03 24.39
C VAL A 371 13.29 -4.36 24.45
N ASP A 372 12.68 -4.07 25.59
CA ASP A 372 11.25 -4.30 25.84
C ASP A 372 10.50 -2.96 25.76
N THR A 373 9.60 -2.86 24.79
CA THR A 373 8.72 -1.70 24.58
C THR A 373 7.26 -2.09 24.83
N PRO A 374 6.32 -1.13 24.86
CA PRO A 374 4.90 -1.44 24.95
C PRO A 374 4.39 -2.27 23.77
N VAL A 375 4.99 -2.09 22.58
CA VAL A 375 4.46 -2.61 21.31
C VAL A 375 5.26 -3.75 20.71
N PHE A 376 6.51 -3.96 21.15
CA PHE A 376 7.33 -5.11 20.75
C PHE A 376 8.39 -5.47 21.80
N ARG A 377 9.00 -6.63 21.63
CA ARG A 377 10.22 -7.05 22.32
C ARG A 377 11.28 -7.42 21.27
N TYR A 378 12.46 -6.85 21.40
CA TYR A 378 13.65 -7.21 20.65
C TYR A 378 14.61 -8.00 21.56
N THR A 379 15.22 -9.06 21.04
CA THR A 379 16.34 -9.76 21.70
C THR A 379 17.49 -10.01 20.74
N VAL A 380 18.69 -10.05 21.29
CA VAL A 380 19.92 -10.42 20.58
C VAL A 380 20.70 -11.42 21.44
N GLU A 381 21.01 -12.58 20.88
CA GLU A 381 21.60 -13.71 21.58
C GLU A 381 22.86 -14.18 20.85
N PRO A 382 24.06 -14.00 21.43
CA PRO A 382 25.29 -14.54 20.90
C PRO A 382 25.42 -16.03 21.24
N SER A 383 25.90 -16.83 20.30
CA SER A 383 26.22 -18.24 20.50
C SER A 383 27.39 -18.67 19.63
N GLN A 384 27.78 -19.95 19.77
CA GLN A 384 28.76 -20.59 18.93
C GLN A 384 28.03 -21.39 17.85
N ASN A 385 28.52 -21.35 16.60
CA ASN A 385 27.90 -22.10 15.52
C ASN A 385 27.96 -23.61 15.82
N PRO A 386 26.83 -24.33 15.87
CA PRO A 386 26.82 -25.76 16.18
C PRO A 386 27.51 -26.61 15.11
N ASP A 387 27.57 -26.12 13.86
CA ASP A 387 28.16 -26.86 12.73
C ASP A 387 29.66 -26.55 12.55
N ASP A 388 30.12 -25.36 12.96
CA ASP A 388 31.53 -24.97 12.96
C ASP A 388 31.91 -24.25 14.26
N PRO A 389 32.56 -24.94 15.22
CA PRO A 389 32.97 -24.35 16.49
C PRO A 389 33.93 -23.14 16.37
N ALA A 390 34.56 -22.92 15.21
CA ALA A 390 35.41 -21.76 14.97
C ALA A 390 34.63 -20.49 14.60
N GLU A 391 33.32 -20.61 14.42
CA GLU A 391 32.41 -19.52 14.09
C GLU A 391 31.49 -19.14 15.26
N TYR A 392 31.14 -17.85 15.30
CA TYR A 392 30.10 -17.35 16.16
C TYR A 392 28.79 -17.23 15.38
N VAL A 393 27.69 -17.22 16.11
CA VAL A 393 26.36 -16.89 15.61
C VAL A 393 25.77 -15.80 16.51
N LEU A 394 25.08 -14.84 15.92
CA LEU A 394 24.34 -13.80 16.61
C LEU A 394 22.92 -13.82 16.07
N VAL A 395 21.99 -14.26 16.92
CA VAL A 395 20.56 -14.39 16.57
C VAL A 395 19.82 -13.18 17.09
N ARG A 396 19.10 -12.48 16.22
CA ARG A 396 18.25 -11.34 16.58
C ARG A 396 16.81 -11.73 16.40
N ARG A 397 15.95 -11.40 17.36
CA ARG A 397 14.51 -11.68 17.27
C ARG A 397 13.68 -10.45 17.56
N LEU A 398 12.60 -10.28 16.81
CA LEU A 398 11.58 -9.25 17.03
C LEU A 398 10.21 -9.89 17.19
N LYS A 399 9.64 -9.75 18.38
CA LYS A 399 8.29 -10.21 18.72
C LYS A 399 7.35 -9.03 18.92
N LEU A 400 6.24 -9.02 18.20
CA LEU A 400 5.24 -7.95 18.31
C LEU A 400 4.24 -8.21 19.45
N ARG A 401 3.84 -7.13 20.13
CA ARG A 401 2.80 -7.12 21.17
C ARG A 401 1.50 -6.48 20.69
N GLU A 402 1.58 -5.70 19.62
CA GLU A 402 0.44 -5.10 18.92
C GLU A 402 0.36 -5.68 17.50
N HIS A 403 -0.80 -5.51 16.87
CA HIS A 403 -1.07 -6.03 15.54
C HIS A 403 -0.04 -5.49 14.52
N TRP A 404 0.57 -6.37 13.73
CA TRP A 404 1.69 -6.01 12.85
C TRP A 404 1.40 -4.82 11.92
N ALA A 405 0.20 -4.77 11.35
CA ALA A 405 -0.21 -3.71 10.43
C ALA A 405 -0.19 -2.31 11.07
N THR A 406 -0.42 -2.17 12.38
CA THR A 406 -0.33 -0.87 13.06
C THR A 406 1.11 -0.46 13.34
N LEU A 407 2.05 -1.40 13.24
CA LEU A 407 3.48 -1.21 13.51
C LEU A 407 4.34 -1.21 12.24
N ARG A 408 3.75 -1.28 11.04
CA ARG A 408 4.50 -1.39 9.78
C ARG A 408 5.59 -0.31 9.65
N ASP A 409 5.18 0.97 9.69
CA ASP A 409 6.09 2.10 9.57
C ASP A 409 7.13 2.14 10.71
N VAL A 410 6.71 1.73 11.91
CA VAL A 410 7.58 1.66 13.09
C VAL A 410 8.68 0.60 12.90
N ILE A 411 8.33 -0.57 12.36
CA ILE A 411 9.28 -1.64 12.09
C ILE A 411 10.29 -1.18 11.03
N ASP A 412 9.81 -0.55 9.96
CA ASP A 412 10.68 -0.03 8.90
C ASP A 412 11.64 1.05 9.40
N GLU A 413 11.15 1.97 10.25
CA GLU A 413 11.98 3.06 10.77
C GLU A 413 13.01 2.59 11.80
N ILE A 414 12.69 1.57 12.62
CA ILE A 414 13.60 1.07 13.67
C ILE A 414 14.56 0.00 13.13
N PHE A 415 14.06 -0.93 12.32
CA PHE A 415 14.79 -2.14 11.96
C PHE A 415 15.13 -2.23 10.46
N GLY A 416 14.46 -1.48 9.58
CA GLY A 416 14.69 -1.52 8.15
C GLY A 416 14.74 -2.95 7.60
N ASP A 417 15.92 -3.36 7.11
CA ASP A 417 16.15 -4.67 6.48
C ASP A 417 16.86 -5.67 7.43
N ALA A 418 16.78 -5.45 8.75
CA ALA A 418 17.50 -6.25 9.74
C ALA A 418 16.98 -7.69 9.92
N PHE A 419 15.77 -8.01 9.43
CA PHE A 419 15.17 -9.34 9.53
C PHE A 419 14.82 -9.92 8.16
N ASP A 420 15.12 -11.20 7.99
CA ASP A 420 15.00 -11.98 6.75
C ASP A 420 14.19 -13.28 6.91
N HIS A 421 13.85 -13.65 8.14
CA HIS A 421 13.00 -14.81 8.44
C HIS A 421 11.76 -14.44 9.25
N LEU A 422 10.59 -15.02 8.91
CA LEU A 422 9.45 -15.14 9.82
C LEU A 422 9.42 -16.54 10.39
N ILE A 423 9.52 -16.61 11.70
CA ILE A 423 9.50 -17.86 12.44
C ILE A 423 8.12 -18.08 13.02
N VAL A 424 7.58 -19.27 12.80
CA VAL A 424 6.35 -19.74 13.42
C VAL A 424 6.67 -20.97 14.25
N GLU A 425 6.52 -20.86 15.55
CA GLU A 425 6.59 -22.02 16.46
C GLU A 425 5.22 -22.68 16.51
N PHE A 426 5.20 -24.01 16.52
CA PHE A 426 3.96 -24.76 16.48
C PHE A 426 3.97 -25.98 17.39
N ARG A 427 2.78 -26.53 17.64
CA ARG A 427 2.58 -27.89 18.12
C ARG A 427 1.87 -28.70 17.06
N ALA A 428 2.33 -29.93 16.84
CA ALA A 428 1.74 -30.85 15.89
C ALA A 428 1.64 -32.25 16.51
N PRO A 429 0.71 -32.49 17.45
CA PRO A 429 0.67 -33.72 18.24
C PRO A 429 0.33 -34.98 17.43
N ASN A 430 -0.19 -34.83 16.22
CA ASN A 430 -0.60 -35.93 15.34
C ASN A 430 0.09 -35.83 13.96
N LEU A 431 1.32 -35.29 13.93
CA LEU A 431 2.11 -35.12 12.72
C LEU A 431 3.52 -35.62 13.02
N ASP A 432 3.90 -36.74 12.42
CA ASP A 432 5.29 -37.19 12.37
C ASP A 432 5.94 -36.75 11.04
N PHE A 433 7.21 -37.10 10.87
CA PHE A 433 7.98 -36.69 9.70
C PHE A 433 7.39 -37.24 8.40
N ASP A 434 7.06 -38.53 8.37
CA ASP A 434 6.47 -39.19 7.19
C ASP A 434 5.12 -38.53 6.81
N GLU A 435 4.24 -38.29 7.79
CA GLU A 435 2.95 -37.65 7.55
C GLU A 435 3.09 -36.18 7.08
N LEU A 436 4.12 -35.46 7.54
CA LEU A 436 4.42 -34.12 7.05
C LEU A 436 4.87 -34.17 5.58
N VAL A 437 5.77 -35.10 5.23
CA VAL A 437 6.25 -35.28 3.85
C VAL A 437 5.08 -35.65 2.94
N ASP A 438 4.28 -36.65 3.29
CA ASP A 438 3.10 -37.09 2.52
C ASP A 438 2.15 -35.91 2.21
N ARG A 439 1.84 -35.10 3.23
CA ARG A 439 0.96 -33.93 3.06
C ARG A 439 1.59 -32.87 2.17
N LEU A 440 2.91 -32.67 2.25
CA LEU A 440 3.61 -31.70 1.40
C LEU A 440 3.73 -32.20 -0.06
N GLU A 441 3.86 -33.50 -0.30
CA GLU A 441 3.79 -34.10 -1.64
C GLU A 441 2.40 -33.94 -2.29
N ASP A 442 1.34 -34.10 -1.50
CA ASP A 442 -0.03 -33.80 -1.94
C ASP A 442 -0.18 -32.33 -2.35
N ILE A 443 0.36 -31.42 -1.55
CA ILE A 443 0.38 -29.98 -1.84
C ILE A 443 1.22 -29.69 -3.09
N GLN A 444 2.38 -30.34 -3.24
CA GLN A 444 3.27 -30.20 -4.39
C GLN A 444 2.55 -30.60 -5.68
N SER A 445 1.86 -31.73 -5.65
CA SER A 445 1.07 -32.26 -6.77
C SER A 445 -0.05 -31.31 -7.20
N ALA A 446 -0.62 -30.55 -6.26
CA ALA A 446 -1.63 -29.54 -6.53
C ALA A 446 -1.04 -28.17 -6.97
N THR A 447 0.25 -27.94 -6.76
CA THR A 447 0.89 -26.61 -6.94
C THR A 447 2.03 -26.69 -7.96
N THR A 448 1.71 -26.39 -9.23
CA THR A 448 2.68 -26.47 -10.33
C THR A 448 3.89 -25.54 -10.12
N GLY A 449 5.10 -26.11 -10.16
CA GLY A 449 6.37 -25.37 -10.03
C GLY A 449 6.92 -25.29 -8.60
N SER A 450 6.30 -25.98 -7.64
CA SER A 450 6.81 -26.10 -6.26
C SER A 450 7.93 -27.13 -6.15
N THR A 451 8.81 -26.96 -5.17
CA THR A 451 9.93 -27.87 -4.86
C THR A 451 9.76 -28.47 -3.48
N LEU A 452 10.18 -29.72 -3.31
CA LEU A 452 10.20 -30.44 -2.05
C LEU A 452 11.53 -31.19 -1.93
N GLU A 453 12.21 -31.02 -0.81
CA GLU A 453 13.41 -31.76 -0.41
C GLU A 453 13.30 -32.04 1.09
N ASP A 454 13.56 -33.27 1.52
CA ASP A 454 13.46 -33.71 2.91
C ASP A 454 14.78 -34.32 3.41
N ASP A 455 15.05 -34.17 4.70
CA ASP A 455 16.18 -34.75 5.41
C ASP A 455 15.70 -35.41 6.70
N GLU A 456 15.45 -36.72 6.62
CA GLU A 456 14.99 -37.55 7.73
C GLU A 456 15.96 -37.51 8.93
N ARG A 457 17.27 -37.33 8.70
CA ARG A 457 18.26 -37.33 9.80
C ARG A 457 18.12 -36.08 10.68
N SER A 458 17.81 -34.93 10.08
CA SER A 458 17.59 -33.69 10.82
C SER A 458 16.12 -33.40 11.09
N GLU A 459 15.21 -34.29 10.64
CA GLU A 459 13.75 -34.09 10.68
C GLU A 459 13.32 -32.76 10.06
N ARG A 460 13.97 -32.40 8.93
CA ARG A 460 13.73 -31.15 8.21
C ARG A 460 13.11 -31.38 6.84
N VAL A 461 12.15 -30.55 6.47
CA VAL A 461 11.55 -30.54 5.13
C VAL A 461 11.60 -29.13 4.55
N TYR A 462 12.19 -29.00 3.37
CA TYR A 462 12.35 -27.78 2.60
C TYR A 462 11.30 -27.75 1.48
N PHE A 463 10.40 -26.78 1.53
CA PHE A 463 9.30 -26.63 0.58
C PHE A 463 9.32 -25.25 -0.07
N GLY A 464 9.51 -25.19 -1.39
CA GLY A 464 9.57 -23.95 -2.15
C GLY A 464 8.30 -23.72 -2.95
N LEU A 465 7.68 -22.54 -2.82
CA LEU A 465 6.53 -22.15 -3.63
C LEU A 465 6.96 -21.36 -4.89
N PRO A 466 6.25 -21.51 -6.03
CA PRO A 466 6.58 -20.81 -7.27
C PRO A 466 6.54 -19.29 -7.08
N ALA A 467 7.67 -18.61 -7.35
CA ALA A 467 7.83 -17.16 -7.14
C ALA A 467 7.41 -16.68 -5.72
N GLY A 468 7.45 -17.59 -4.72
CA GLY A 468 6.92 -17.39 -3.38
C GLY A 468 7.96 -17.62 -2.28
N PRO A 469 7.50 -17.91 -1.04
CA PRO A 469 8.38 -18.18 0.08
C PRO A 469 9.06 -19.55 -0.07
N THR A 470 10.23 -19.66 0.55
CA THR A 470 10.80 -20.95 0.95
C THR A 470 10.37 -21.23 2.39
N LEU A 471 9.87 -22.43 2.62
CA LEU A 471 9.42 -22.92 3.91
C LEU A 471 10.38 -24.01 4.38
N VAL A 472 10.85 -23.93 5.63
CA VAL A 472 11.62 -25.00 6.26
C VAL A 472 10.89 -25.46 7.50
N PHE A 473 10.33 -26.66 7.46
CA PHE A 473 9.73 -27.31 8.60
C PHE A 473 10.84 -28.06 9.36
N ASP A 474 11.05 -27.72 10.63
CA ASP A 474 11.94 -28.43 11.54
C ASP A 474 11.06 -29.02 12.66
N LEU A 475 10.73 -30.31 12.55
CA LEU A 475 9.85 -30.99 13.51
C LEU A 475 10.54 -31.17 14.87
N GLY A 476 11.85 -31.47 14.85
CA GLY A 476 12.67 -31.60 16.06
C GLY A 476 12.70 -30.32 16.90
N ALA A 477 12.73 -29.15 16.25
CA ALA A 477 12.63 -27.85 16.89
C ALA A 477 11.19 -27.31 17.01
N SER A 478 10.19 -28.00 16.46
CA SER A 478 8.79 -27.56 16.39
C SER A 478 8.64 -26.14 15.80
N ARG A 479 9.38 -25.90 14.72
CA ARG A 479 9.60 -24.58 14.13
C ARG A 479 9.39 -24.62 12.62
N LEU A 480 8.67 -23.63 12.10
CA LEU A 480 8.55 -23.34 10.67
C LEU A 480 9.27 -22.04 10.37
N ASP A 481 10.28 -22.12 9.51
CA ASP A 481 11.01 -20.98 9.00
C ASP A 481 10.44 -20.55 7.64
N ILE A 482 10.14 -19.26 7.48
CA ILE A 482 9.56 -18.69 6.27
C ILE A 482 10.51 -17.59 5.76
N THR A 483 11.14 -17.85 4.62
CA THR A 483 12.02 -16.90 3.94
C THR A 483 11.38 -16.42 2.65
N ILE A 484 11.36 -15.11 2.41
CA ILE A 484 10.82 -14.51 1.19
C ILE A 484 11.90 -13.68 0.51
N ALA A 485 12.30 -14.09 -0.69
CA ALA A 485 13.39 -13.43 -1.43
C ALA A 485 13.11 -11.93 -1.65
N GLY A 486 14.08 -11.09 -1.25
CA GLY A 486 14.02 -9.63 -1.41
C GLY A 486 13.02 -8.92 -0.50
N ALA A 487 12.45 -9.60 0.50
CA ALA A 487 11.60 -8.98 1.50
C ALA A 487 12.42 -8.21 2.55
N ARG A 488 11.94 -7.03 2.90
CA ARG A 488 12.37 -6.25 4.08
C ARG A 488 11.61 -6.72 5.33
N SER A 489 12.02 -6.29 6.53
CA SER A 489 11.41 -6.75 7.79
C SER A 489 9.88 -6.60 7.83
N SER A 490 9.33 -5.43 7.45
CA SER A 490 7.86 -5.25 7.36
C SER A 490 7.25 -5.96 6.16
N ASN A 491 7.90 -5.88 5.00
CA ASN A 491 7.48 -6.51 3.76
C ASN A 491 7.38 -8.03 3.87
N LEU A 492 8.12 -8.66 4.79
CA LEU A 492 8.07 -10.09 5.03
C LEU A 492 6.71 -10.48 5.62
N LEU A 493 6.20 -9.73 6.59
CA LEU A 493 4.85 -9.92 7.15
C LEU A 493 3.77 -9.63 6.11
N GLU A 494 3.92 -8.56 5.35
CA GLU A 494 2.96 -8.24 4.28
C GLU A 494 2.89 -9.30 3.21
N ARG A 495 4.06 -9.75 2.75
CA ARG A 495 4.13 -10.79 1.74
C ARG A 495 3.56 -12.09 2.28
N TYR A 496 3.90 -12.49 3.51
CA TYR A 496 3.29 -13.64 4.18
C TYR A 496 1.75 -13.58 4.13
N HIS A 497 1.16 -12.43 4.49
CA HIS A 497 -0.30 -12.24 4.46
C HIS A 497 -0.87 -12.22 3.04
N SER A 498 -0.15 -11.65 2.06
CA SER A 498 -0.56 -11.64 0.64
C SER A 498 -0.55 -13.03 -0.01
N ILE A 499 0.39 -13.90 0.40
CA ILE A 499 0.52 -15.27 -0.11
C ILE A 499 -0.59 -16.16 0.46
N GLY A 500 -1.05 -15.88 1.67
CA GLY A 500 -2.22 -16.52 2.25
C GLY A 500 -1.99 -17.96 2.71
N LEU A 501 -0.80 -18.31 3.24
CA LEU A 501 -0.40 -19.68 3.61
C LEU A 501 -1.37 -20.49 4.50
N GLY A 502 -2.34 -19.82 5.15
CA GLY A 502 -3.45 -20.48 5.86
C GLY A 502 -3.10 -21.06 7.22
N LEU A 503 -1.99 -20.65 7.83
CA LEU A 503 -1.67 -21.03 9.21
C LEU A 503 -2.68 -20.36 10.17
N PRO A 504 -3.25 -21.10 11.13
CA PRO A 504 -4.19 -20.54 12.08
C PRO A 504 -3.50 -19.48 12.94
N SER A 505 -3.96 -18.23 12.87
CA SER A 505 -3.32 -17.12 13.57
C SER A 505 -3.37 -17.26 15.09
N GLY A 506 -4.36 -17.97 15.64
CA GLY A 506 -4.55 -18.11 17.09
C GLY A 506 -4.75 -16.78 17.82
N GLY A 507 -5.01 -15.68 17.09
CA GLY A 507 -5.00 -14.33 17.64
C GLY A 507 -3.60 -13.74 17.88
N HIS A 508 -2.54 -14.35 17.32
CA HIS A 508 -1.17 -13.87 17.45
C HIS A 508 -0.96 -12.56 16.67
N PRO A 509 -0.39 -11.50 17.27
CA PRO A 509 -0.33 -10.16 16.65
C PRO A 509 0.40 -10.10 15.29
N MET A 510 1.30 -11.05 15.02
CA MET A 510 2.05 -11.12 13.75
C MET A 510 1.31 -11.86 12.64
N LEU A 511 0.41 -12.79 13.00
CA LEU A 511 -0.25 -13.70 12.06
C LEU A 511 -1.73 -13.37 11.88
N GLN A 512 -2.24 -12.36 12.58
CA GLN A 512 -3.59 -11.83 12.37
C GLN A 512 -3.72 -11.11 11.02
N SER A 513 -4.85 -11.31 10.34
CA SER A 513 -5.16 -10.68 9.05
C SER A 513 -5.49 -9.20 9.24
N MET A 514 -5.24 -8.37 8.21
CA MET A 514 -5.55 -6.94 8.25
C MET A 514 -7.04 -6.64 8.53
N THR A 515 -7.94 -7.53 8.13
CA THR A 515 -9.39 -7.42 8.38
C THR A 515 -9.79 -7.58 9.85
N SER A 516 -8.87 -8.02 10.72
CA SER A 516 -9.12 -8.19 12.16
C SER A 516 -8.90 -6.92 12.99
N ILE A 517 -8.51 -5.82 12.34
CA ILE A 517 -8.35 -4.50 12.97
C ILE A 517 -9.73 -3.83 13.09
N PRO A 518 -10.21 -3.48 14.29
CA PRO A 518 -11.45 -2.72 14.46
C PRO A 518 -11.36 -1.39 13.70
N PRO A 519 -12.45 -0.89 13.07
CA PRO A 519 -12.41 0.33 12.25
C PRO A 519 -11.90 1.58 12.98
N ASP A 520 -11.98 1.63 14.31
CA ASP A 520 -11.41 2.72 15.14
C ASP A 520 -9.87 2.67 15.30
N ALA A 521 -9.20 1.59 14.87
CA ALA A 521 -7.75 1.38 14.98
C ALA A 521 -7.02 1.41 13.64
N GLN A 522 -7.72 1.71 12.54
CA GLN A 522 -7.17 1.77 11.18
C GLN A 522 -6.46 3.10 10.87
N ASP A 523 -6.45 4.04 11.81
CA ASP A 523 -5.75 5.33 11.71
C ASP A 523 -4.72 5.39 12.87
N PRO A 524 -3.46 4.97 12.68
CA PRO A 524 -2.47 5.13 13.74
C PRO A 524 -2.13 6.61 13.84
N GLU A 525 -2.77 7.32 14.77
CA GLU A 525 -2.09 8.43 15.43
C GLU A 525 -0.75 7.88 15.93
N PRO A 526 0.41 8.50 15.64
CA PRO A 526 1.72 7.97 16.06
C PRO A 526 1.65 7.66 17.54
N ALA A 527 1.85 6.38 17.90
CA ALA A 527 1.54 5.77 19.19
C ALA A 527 1.76 6.73 20.37
N ARG A 528 0.75 7.54 20.70
CA ARG A 528 0.71 8.33 21.92
C ARG A 528 -0.08 7.50 22.89
N LEU A 529 0.65 6.77 23.73
CA LEU A 529 0.08 6.13 24.90
C LEU A 529 -0.83 7.13 25.64
N PRO A 530 -2.08 6.75 25.99
CA PRO A 530 -2.93 7.61 26.79
C PRO A 530 -2.21 7.94 28.09
N ALA A 531 -2.13 9.24 28.40
CA ALA A 531 -1.47 9.72 29.60
C ALA A 531 -2.12 9.08 30.85
N LYS A 532 -1.42 8.15 31.51
CA LYS A 532 -1.85 7.60 32.80
C LYS A 532 -2.14 8.75 33.76
N ALA A 533 -3.38 8.80 34.27
CA ALA A 533 -3.81 9.77 35.25
C ALA A 533 -2.86 9.73 36.48
N SER A 534 -2.20 10.85 36.76
CA SER A 534 -1.38 11.03 37.94
C SER A 534 -2.17 10.73 39.23
N PRO A 535 -1.60 10.03 40.22
CA PRO A 535 -2.28 9.80 41.48
C PRO A 535 -2.53 11.15 42.18
N LYS A 536 -3.79 11.46 42.46
CA LYS A 536 -4.18 12.62 43.28
C LYS A 536 -3.43 12.59 44.60
N ALA A 537 -2.51 13.53 44.79
CA ALA A 537 -1.86 13.79 46.06
C ALA A 537 -2.93 14.10 47.12
N LYS A 538 -3.11 13.19 48.09
CA LYS A 538 -3.86 13.45 49.32
C LYS A 538 -3.12 14.52 50.14
N ARG A 539 -3.48 15.79 49.92
CA ARG A 539 -3.15 16.88 50.86
C ARG A 539 -3.85 16.62 52.19
N LYS A 540 -3.09 16.16 53.19
CA LYS A 540 -3.46 16.20 54.61
C LYS A 540 -3.70 17.67 54.99
N ARG A 541 -4.97 18.04 55.22
CA ARG A 541 -5.33 19.26 55.97
C ARG A 541 -5.07 19.00 57.45
N ALA A 542 -4.03 19.63 57.99
CA ALA A 542 -3.95 19.87 59.43
C ALA A 542 -4.95 20.99 59.77
N ARG A 543 -5.99 20.67 60.56
CA ARG A 543 -6.78 21.67 61.28
C ARG A 543 -6.12 21.87 62.65
N ARG A 544 -5.68 23.11 62.90
CA ARG A 544 -5.51 23.66 64.25
C ARG A 544 -6.85 24.28 64.67
N ARG A 545 -7.14 24.10 65.96
CA ARG A 545 -8.29 24.56 66.76
C ARG A 545 -9.50 23.64 66.74
#